data_AF-A0A199VRA6-F1
#
_entry.id   AF-A0A199VRA6-F1
#
_cell.length_a   1.000
_cell.length_b   1.000
_cell.length_c   1.000
_cell.angle_alpha   90.00
_cell.angle_beta   90.00
_cell.angle_gamma   90.00
#
_symmetry.space_group_name_H-M   'P 1'
#
loop_
_entity.id
_entity.type
_entity.pdbx_description
1 polymer ?
#
loop_
_entity_poly.entity_id
_entity_poly.type
_entity_poly.pdbx_seq_one_letter_code
_entity_poly.pdbx_strand_id
1 'polypeptide(L)'
;MTYDRRVSICGGSAADLAGEVAAALAAASLALADQNETYSQKLVEASESVFKLVRKSQNKETYTADDACGGEARGFYTSSSYKDELVWAGTWLFFATGNYAYLRYTTDNFELAVKEEMDSNSGIFYWDNKIPANAVLLTRLRYLHDPGYPYEAALTVCSDMVNILMCSYLSYSGSFNMTPGTKSKIHHEHNEEMQQCLWVGAGGLLLRKDNFRPLQYAATAAFLSSIYSDYLNIIQVPAASCGANTFSVKQLQSFAKSQVDYILGNNPLKMSYMVGFGDNFPQYVHHRAASIPSDGRRYSCSEGKAWLSAKDPNPNVVTGAMVAGPDKEDQFLDQRELPEYTEPSISGNAGLVAALVALLDYPVSVEYNHLTGGMDSERIFANIS
;
A
#
# COMPACT_ATOMS: atom_id res chain seq x y z
N MET A 1 21.35 15.44 -20.97
CA MET A 1 19.95 15.32 -21.42
C MET A 1 19.58 16.66 -22.04
N THR A 2 19.17 16.69 -23.31
CA THR A 2 18.87 17.92 -24.09
C THR A 2 17.39 18.02 -24.47
N TYR A 3 16.53 17.25 -23.81
CA TYR A 3 15.08 17.31 -24.02
C TYR A 3 14.42 18.20 -22.97
N ASP A 4 13.30 18.82 -23.35
CA ASP A 4 12.51 19.68 -22.50
C ASP A 4 11.91 18.88 -21.32
N ARG A 5 11.97 19.45 -20.11
CA ARG A 5 11.41 18.87 -18.88
C ARG A 5 10.35 19.83 -18.36
N ARG A 6 9.18 19.74 -18.97
CA ARG A 6 8.05 20.62 -18.64
C ARG A 6 7.63 20.44 -17.19
N VAL A 7 7.15 21.53 -16.62
CA VAL A 7 6.57 21.57 -15.28
C VAL A 7 5.10 21.90 -15.46
N SER A 8 4.24 20.96 -15.07
CA SER A 8 2.82 21.22 -14.92
C SER A 8 2.54 21.85 -13.56
N ILE A 9 1.59 22.77 -13.50
CA ILE A 9 1.20 23.46 -12.26
C ILE A 9 -0.29 23.25 -12.06
N CYS A 10 -0.65 22.68 -10.91
CA CYS A 10 -2.03 22.40 -10.56
C CYS A 10 -2.64 23.57 -9.77
N GLY A 11 -3.87 23.93 -10.13
CA GLY A 11 -4.69 24.87 -9.36
C GLY A 11 -5.30 24.22 -8.13
N GLY A 12 -6.17 24.96 -7.42
CA GLY A 12 -6.88 24.45 -6.25
C GLY A 12 -7.95 23.39 -6.55
N SER A 13 -8.13 22.99 -7.80
CA SER A 13 -9.12 21.98 -8.22
C SER A 13 -8.61 20.54 -8.08
N ALA A 14 -7.30 20.30 -8.23
CA ALA A 14 -6.64 18.99 -8.14
C ALA A 14 -6.63 18.40 -6.72
N ALA A 15 -7.79 17.89 -6.29
CA ALA A 15 -8.06 17.57 -4.90
C ALA A 15 -7.39 16.29 -4.41
N ASP A 16 -7.25 15.30 -5.29
CA ASP A 16 -6.54 14.04 -5.09
C ASP A 16 -5.04 14.26 -4.84
N LEU A 17 -4.34 14.90 -5.77
CA LEU A 17 -2.90 15.17 -5.67
C LEU A 17 -2.59 16.01 -4.43
N ALA A 18 -3.40 17.04 -4.17
CA ALA A 18 -3.25 17.85 -2.96
C ALA A 18 -3.55 17.06 -1.68
N GLY A 19 -4.56 16.19 -1.71
CA GLY A 19 -4.89 15.31 -0.58
C GLY A 19 -3.74 14.36 -0.24
N GLU A 20 -3.17 13.68 -1.24
CA GLU A 20 -2.02 12.79 -1.03
C GLU A 20 -0.78 13.56 -0.53
N VAL A 21 -0.51 14.75 -1.09
CA VAL A 21 0.60 15.61 -0.60
C VAL A 21 0.36 16.04 0.85
N ALA A 22 -0.86 16.45 1.20
CA ALA A 22 -1.20 16.83 2.58
C ALA A 22 -1.04 15.64 3.54
N ALA A 23 -1.52 14.46 3.16
CA ALA A 23 -1.36 13.23 3.93
C ALA A 23 0.12 12.89 4.15
N ALA A 24 0.94 12.92 3.09
CA ALA A 24 2.37 12.64 3.18
C ALA A 24 3.11 13.62 4.10
N LEU A 25 2.80 14.92 4.01
CA LEU A 25 3.39 15.95 4.88
C LEU A 25 2.99 15.75 6.35
N ALA A 26 1.72 15.46 6.62
CA ALA A 26 1.23 15.19 7.97
C ALA A 26 1.85 13.90 8.55
N ALA A 27 1.90 12.80 7.80
CA ALA A 27 2.55 11.57 8.23
C ALA A 27 4.05 11.76 8.50
N ALA A 28 4.76 12.50 7.62
CA ALA A 28 6.16 12.82 7.81
C ALA A 28 6.42 13.68 9.05
N SER A 29 5.49 14.60 9.40
CA SER A 29 5.61 15.41 10.60
C SER A 29 5.64 14.55 11.88
N LEU A 30 4.80 13.51 11.94
CA LEU A 30 4.77 12.57 13.06
C LEU A 30 6.07 11.75 13.15
N ALA A 31 6.54 11.24 12.01
CA ALA A 31 7.75 10.42 11.96
C ALA A 31 9.03 11.20 12.33
N LEU A 32 9.06 12.51 12.08
CA LEU A 32 10.23 13.36 12.29
C LEU A 32 10.15 14.21 13.57
N ALA A 33 9.07 14.10 14.35
CA ALA A 33 8.82 14.94 15.53
C ALA A 33 10.00 14.93 16.52
N ASP A 34 10.49 13.75 16.90
CA ASP A 34 11.58 13.62 17.89
C ASP A 34 12.95 14.06 17.34
N GLN A 35 13.14 14.02 16.03
CA GLN A 35 14.42 14.33 15.40
C GLN A 35 14.55 15.83 15.11
N ASN A 36 13.45 16.47 14.71
CA ASN A 36 13.44 17.88 14.35
C ASN A 36 12.02 18.45 14.46
N GLU A 37 11.66 18.87 15.68
CA GLU A 37 10.37 19.49 15.99
C GLU A 37 10.07 20.71 15.09
N THR A 38 11.06 21.58 14.87
CA THR A 38 10.88 22.76 14.00
C THR A 38 10.55 22.38 12.56
N TYR A 39 11.18 21.33 12.03
CA TYR A 39 10.86 20.85 10.68
C TYR A 39 9.51 20.12 10.65
N SER A 40 9.20 19.33 11.67
CA SER A 40 7.89 18.70 11.84
C SER A 40 6.76 19.73 11.82
N GLN A 41 6.90 20.83 12.56
CA GLN A 41 5.91 21.92 12.55
C GLN A 41 5.74 22.56 11.16
N LYS A 42 6.83 22.77 10.41
CA LYS A 42 6.75 23.27 9.03
C LYS A 42 5.99 22.31 8.10
N LEU A 43 6.13 21.00 8.31
CA LEU A 43 5.40 19.99 7.54
C LEU A 43 3.90 20.03 7.86
N VAL A 44 3.53 20.18 9.13
CA VAL A 44 2.12 20.36 9.55
C VAL A 44 1.54 21.63 8.91
N GLU A 45 2.21 22.78 9.04
CA GLU A 45 1.75 24.05 8.47
C GLU A 45 1.55 23.98 6.94
N ALA A 46 2.47 23.30 6.25
CA ALA A 46 2.36 23.05 4.82
C ALA A 46 1.18 22.12 4.49
N SER A 47 1.00 21.03 5.25
CA SER A 47 -0.11 20.08 5.10
C SER A 47 -1.46 20.78 5.27
N GLU A 48 -1.64 21.55 6.34
CA GLU A 48 -2.88 22.30 6.60
C GLU A 48 -3.15 23.33 5.49
N SER A 49 -2.11 23.99 4.98
CA SER A 49 -2.22 24.97 3.89
C SER A 49 -2.69 24.33 2.59
N VAL A 50 -2.10 23.19 2.20
CA VAL A 50 -2.48 22.43 1.00
C VAL A 50 -3.91 21.91 1.14
N PHE A 51 -4.26 21.31 2.27
CA PHE A 51 -5.60 20.79 2.51
C PHE A 51 -6.67 21.90 2.51
N LYS A 52 -6.37 23.04 3.13
CA LYS A 52 -7.26 24.21 3.14
C LYS A 52 -7.47 24.81 1.74
N LEU A 53 -6.44 24.82 0.89
CA LEU A 53 -6.53 25.30 -0.49
C LEU A 53 -7.60 24.52 -1.27
N VAL A 54 -7.52 23.19 -1.27
CA VAL A 54 -8.47 22.35 -2.02
C VAL A 54 -9.84 22.27 -1.36
N ARG A 55 -9.93 22.30 -0.03
CA ARG A 55 -11.22 22.36 0.68
C ARG A 55 -12.02 23.62 0.33
N LYS A 56 -11.36 24.75 0.10
CA LYS A 56 -12.00 26.02 -0.30
C LYS A 56 -12.41 26.09 -1.78
N SER A 57 -11.82 25.27 -2.64
CA SER A 57 -12.17 25.27 -4.07
C SER A 57 -13.64 24.85 -4.29
N GLN A 58 -14.39 25.55 -5.13
CA GLN A 58 -15.75 25.15 -5.49
C GLN A 58 -15.78 24.07 -6.57
N ASN A 59 -14.71 23.93 -7.35
CA ASN A 59 -14.58 23.00 -8.46
C ASN A 59 -13.50 21.98 -8.11
N LYS A 60 -13.80 21.05 -7.19
CA LYS A 60 -12.88 19.94 -6.89
C LYS A 60 -13.01 18.85 -7.93
N GLU A 61 -11.89 18.40 -8.45
CA GLU A 61 -11.76 17.36 -9.46
C GLU A 61 -10.46 16.57 -9.24
N THR A 62 -10.26 15.53 -10.05
CA THR A 62 -9.00 14.80 -10.07
C THR A 62 -7.94 15.59 -10.82
N TYR A 63 -6.67 15.49 -10.43
CA TYR A 63 -5.58 16.25 -11.03
C TYR A 63 -5.44 15.94 -12.52
N THR A 64 -5.79 14.72 -12.94
CA THR A 64 -5.82 14.30 -14.34
C THR A 64 -7.02 14.80 -15.14
N ALA A 65 -8.04 15.41 -14.52
CA ALA A 65 -9.14 16.03 -15.24
C ALA A 65 -8.70 17.36 -15.90
N ASP A 66 -7.79 18.09 -15.28
CA ASP A 66 -7.25 19.36 -15.79
C ASP A 66 -6.05 19.11 -16.72
N ASP A 67 -6.18 19.53 -17.99
CA ASP A 67 -5.14 19.41 -19.01
C ASP A 67 -3.85 20.17 -18.65
N ALA A 68 -3.95 21.32 -17.97
CA ALA A 68 -2.80 22.12 -17.55
C ALA A 68 -2.06 21.54 -16.34
N CYS A 69 -2.76 20.72 -15.54
CA CYS A 69 -2.22 20.02 -14.39
C CYS A 69 -1.78 18.60 -14.75
N GLY A 70 -2.70 17.64 -14.81
CA GLY A 70 -2.42 16.22 -14.99
C GLY A 70 -2.63 15.70 -16.42
N GLY A 71 -2.81 16.58 -17.41
CA GLY A 71 -3.03 16.18 -18.81
C GLY A 71 -1.97 15.22 -19.36
N GLU A 72 -0.68 15.48 -19.12
CA GLU A 72 0.41 14.59 -19.52
C GLU A 72 0.46 13.29 -18.69
N ALA A 73 -0.11 13.28 -17.48
CA ALA A 73 -0.14 12.13 -16.57
C ALA A 73 -1.31 11.17 -16.80
N ARG A 74 -2.36 11.58 -17.53
CA ARG A 74 -3.58 10.80 -17.83
C ARG A 74 -3.34 9.50 -18.63
N GLY A 75 -2.14 9.30 -19.16
CA GLY A 75 -1.73 8.03 -19.78
C GLY A 75 -1.01 7.07 -18.83
N PHE A 76 -0.70 7.51 -17.62
CA PHE A 76 0.22 6.82 -16.70
C PHE A 76 -0.37 6.64 -15.30
N TYR A 77 -0.91 7.71 -14.72
CA TYR A 77 -1.41 7.78 -13.35
C TYR A 77 -2.77 8.47 -13.31
N THR A 78 -3.72 7.99 -14.11
CA THR A 78 -5.09 8.53 -14.13
C THR A 78 -5.77 8.32 -12.80
N SER A 79 -6.19 9.41 -12.16
CA SER A 79 -6.92 9.29 -10.90
C SER A 79 -8.37 8.89 -11.13
N SER A 80 -8.87 7.95 -10.32
CA SER A 80 -10.26 7.52 -10.34
C SER A 80 -11.17 8.35 -9.43
N SER A 81 -10.69 8.80 -8.28
CA SER A 81 -11.40 9.67 -7.36
C SER A 81 -10.43 10.60 -6.62
N TYR A 82 -10.99 11.62 -5.98
CA TYR A 82 -10.28 12.48 -5.04
C TYR A 82 -10.82 12.38 -3.62
N LYS A 83 -11.97 11.73 -3.42
CA LYS A 83 -12.65 11.75 -2.13
C LYS A 83 -11.89 10.92 -1.10
N ASP A 84 -11.35 9.79 -1.51
CA ASP A 84 -10.54 8.95 -0.64
C ASP A 84 -9.22 9.62 -0.25
N GLU A 85 -8.57 10.39 -1.15
CA GLU A 85 -7.40 11.20 -0.81
C GLU A 85 -7.74 12.33 0.17
N LEU A 86 -8.90 12.99 0.03
CA LEU A 86 -9.27 14.03 0.98
C LEU A 86 -9.58 13.46 2.37
N VAL A 87 -10.24 12.30 2.43
CA VAL A 87 -10.45 11.59 3.69
C VAL A 87 -9.10 11.14 4.26
N TRP A 88 -8.19 10.63 3.44
CA TRP A 88 -6.82 10.23 3.82
C TRP A 88 -6.02 11.40 4.41
N ALA A 89 -6.07 12.56 3.75
CA ALA A 89 -5.45 13.78 4.24
C ALA A 89 -6.05 14.23 5.58
N GLY A 90 -7.38 14.21 5.71
CA GLY A 90 -8.06 14.54 6.97
C GLY A 90 -7.66 13.60 8.11
N THR A 91 -7.55 12.30 7.84
CA THR A 91 -7.11 11.30 8.83
C THR A 91 -5.69 11.59 9.33
N TRP A 92 -4.73 11.79 8.41
CA TRP A 92 -3.35 12.10 8.81
C TRP A 92 -3.19 13.46 9.48
N LEU A 93 -3.92 14.48 9.02
CA LEU A 93 -3.95 15.79 9.68
C LEU A 93 -4.51 15.70 11.10
N PHE A 94 -5.54 14.87 11.33
CA PHE A 94 -6.05 14.65 12.68
C PHE A 94 -4.95 14.05 13.58
N PHE A 95 -4.27 12.99 13.15
CA PHE A 95 -3.17 12.42 13.93
C PHE A 95 -2.02 13.42 14.14
N ALA A 96 -1.68 14.20 13.12
CA ALA A 96 -0.60 15.18 13.20
C ALA A 96 -0.91 16.37 14.13
N THR A 97 -2.18 16.73 14.33
CA THR A 97 -2.55 17.99 15.00
C THR A 97 -3.43 17.85 16.24
N GLY A 98 -4.09 16.70 16.44
CA GLY A 98 -5.16 16.54 17.42
C GLY A 98 -6.43 17.33 17.12
N ASN A 99 -6.50 18.04 15.98
CA ASN A 99 -7.62 18.91 15.67
C ASN A 99 -8.83 18.11 15.16
N TYR A 100 -9.83 17.97 16.02
CA TYR A 100 -11.09 17.26 15.75
C TYR A 100 -11.89 17.78 14.55
N ALA A 101 -11.61 18.99 14.05
CA ALA A 101 -12.19 19.45 12.78
C ALA A 101 -11.79 18.55 11.60
N TYR A 102 -10.57 17.99 11.62
CA TYR A 102 -10.11 17.04 10.63
C TYR A 102 -10.75 15.66 10.80
N LEU A 103 -10.85 15.16 12.03
CA LEU A 103 -11.56 13.91 12.30
C LEU A 103 -13.02 14.00 11.86
N ARG A 104 -13.70 15.08 12.21
CA ARG A 104 -15.08 15.33 11.78
C ARG A 104 -15.20 15.34 10.26
N TYR A 105 -14.28 16.01 9.57
CA TYR A 105 -14.27 15.99 8.10
C TYR A 105 -14.14 14.57 7.57
N THR A 106 -13.17 13.80 8.07
CA THR A 106 -12.93 12.41 7.70
C THR A 106 -14.18 11.55 7.93
N THR A 107 -14.78 11.58 9.12
CA THR A 107 -15.94 10.74 9.45
C THR A 107 -17.20 11.15 8.68
N ASP A 108 -17.41 12.44 8.45
CA ASP A 108 -18.57 12.94 7.71
C ASP A 108 -18.49 12.60 6.20
N ASN A 109 -17.29 12.31 5.67
CA ASN A 109 -17.07 12.08 4.23
C ASN A 109 -16.64 10.65 3.89
N PHE A 110 -16.29 9.80 4.86
CA PHE A 110 -15.79 8.44 4.62
C PHE A 110 -16.76 7.61 3.77
N GLU A 111 -18.04 7.53 4.13
CA GLU A 111 -19.02 6.76 3.35
C GLU A 111 -19.22 7.29 1.93
N LEU A 112 -19.09 8.61 1.72
CA LEU A 112 -19.19 9.21 0.39
C LEU A 112 -17.98 8.84 -0.47
N ALA A 113 -16.80 8.69 0.14
CA ALA A 113 -15.60 8.21 -0.55
C ALA A 113 -15.73 6.73 -0.92
N VAL A 114 -16.24 5.89 0.00
CA VAL A 114 -16.55 4.47 -0.27
C VAL A 114 -17.55 4.32 -1.42
N LYS A 115 -18.59 5.16 -1.49
CA LYS A 115 -19.60 5.11 -2.57
C LYS A 115 -19.07 5.48 -3.95
N GLU A 116 -17.94 6.19 -4.03
CA GLU A 116 -17.30 6.55 -5.31
C GLU A 116 -16.15 5.60 -5.68
N GLU A 117 -15.82 4.64 -4.82
CA GLU A 117 -14.83 3.62 -5.14
C GLU A 117 -15.30 2.79 -6.35
N MET A 118 -14.41 2.61 -7.32
CA MET A 118 -14.68 1.70 -8.44
C MET A 118 -14.67 0.25 -7.96
N ASP A 119 -15.62 -0.58 -8.44
CA ASP A 119 -15.69 -2.01 -8.11
C ASP A 119 -14.41 -2.80 -8.41
N SER A 120 -13.61 -2.34 -9.38
CA SER A 120 -12.30 -2.90 -9.73
C SER A 120 -11.19 -2.56 -8.73
N ASN A 121 -11.37 -1.49 -7.96
CA ASN A 121 -10.44 -0.99 -6.95
C ASN A 121 -10.83 -1.43 -5.52
N SER A 122 -12.03 -2.00 -5.35
CA SER A 122 -12.54 -2.32 -4.02
C SER A 122 -11.68 -3.33 -3.27
N GLY A 123 -11.31 -2.94 -2.05
CA GLY A 123 -10.43 -3.71 -1.17
C GLY A 123 -8.95 -3.64 -1.54
N ILE A 124 -8.52 -2.67 -2.36
CA ILE A 124 -7.14 -2.57 -2.86
C ILE A 124 -6.50 -1.27 -2.39
N PHE A 125 -5.48 -1.37 -1.54
CA PHE A 125 -4.69 -0.21 -1.14
C PHE A 125 -3.50 0.00 -2.07
N TYR A 126 -3.47 1.16 -2.73
CA TYR A 126 -2.38 1.57 -3.61
C TYR A 126 -2.44 3.08 -3.90
N TRP A 127 -1.66 3.57 -4.88
CA TRP A 127 -1.52 5.00 -5.17
C TRP A 127 -2.81 5.72 -5.56
N ASP A 128 -3.84 5.03 -6.08
CA ASP A 128 -5.12 5.61 -6.54
C ASP A 128 -6.32 5.28 -5.64
N ASN A 129 -6.12 4.47 -4.59
CA ASN A 129 -7.20 4.14 -3.67
C ASN A 129 -6.68 4.02 -2.23
N LYS A 130 -7.17 4.90 -1.37
CA LYS A 130 -6.80 4.97 0.06
C LYS A 130 -7.85 4.36 0.99
N ILE A 131 -9.02 3.97 0.50
CA ILE A 131 -10.14 3.52 1.34
C ILE A 131 -9.74 2.37 2.29
N PRO A 132 -9.07 1.28 1.85
CA PRO A 132 -8.73 0.18 2.75
C PRO A 132 -7.76 0.58 3.86
N ALA A 133 -6.76 1.40 3.55
CA ALA A 133 -5.80 1.88 4.55
C ALA A 133 -6.43 2.89 5.52
N ASN A 134 -7.33 3.75 5.02
CA ASN A 134 -8.09 4.67 5.87
C ASN A 134 -8.97 3.90 6.86
N ALA A 135 -9.68 2.86 6.41
CA ALA A 135 -10.50 2.02 7.27
C ALA A 135 -9.65 1.37 8.38
N VAL A 136 -8.46 0.87 8.04
CA VAL A 136 -7.50 0.32 9.03
C VAL A 136 -7.05 1.40 10.02
N LEU A 137 -6.64 2.59 9.57
CA LEU A 137 -6.22 3.67 10.47
C LEU A 137 -7.35 4.15 11.39
N LEU A 138 -8.57 4.30 10.88
CA LEU A 138 -9.72 4.72 11.68
C LEU A 138 -10.17 3.62 12.66
N THR A 139 -10.01 2.35 12.28
CA THR A 139 -10.22 1.23 13.20
C THR A 139 -9.22 1.27 14.36
N ARG A 140 -7.96 1.64 14.10
CA ARG A 140 -6.96 1.86 15.15
C ARG A 140 -7.43 2.91 16.14
N LEU A 141 -7.89 4.05 15.63
CA LEU A 141 -8.41 5.14 16.46
C LEU A 141 -9.58 4.68 17.33
N ARG A 142 -10.51 3.92 16.75
CA ARG A 142 -11.65 3.34 17.48
C ARG A 142 -11.20 2.43 18.61
N TYR A 143 -10.28 1.51 18.32
CA TYR A 143 -9.91 0.45 19.25
C TYR A 143 -8.99 0.91 20.37
N LEU A 144 -8.09 1.86 20.09
CA LEU A 144 -7.01 2.20 21.01
C LEU A 144 -7.17 3.57 21.67
N HIS A 145 -7.99 4.47 21.11
CA HIS A 145 -8.19 5.81 21.66
C HIS A 145 -9.65 6.12 21.98
N ASP A 146 -10.61 5.56 21.22
CA ASP A 146 -12.06 5.78 21.35
C ASP A 146 -12.44 7.27 21.54
N PRO A 147 -12.55 8.05 20.44
CA PRO A 147 -12.94 9.46 20.53
C PRO A 147 -14.42 9.66 20.89
N GLY A 148 -15.23 8.60 21.03
CA GLY A 148 -16.63 8.68 21.40
C GLY A 148 -17.54 9.41 20.40
N TYR A 149 -18.63 9.98 20.91
CA TYR A 149 -19.61 10.74 20.10
C TYR A 149 -19.00 12.04 19.53
N PRO A 150 -19.27 12.42 18.27
CA PRO A 150 -20.19 11.80 17.29
C PRO A 150 -19.55 10.78 16.33
N TYR A 151 -18.32 10.33 16.58
CA TYR A 151 -17.50 9.62 15.59
C TYR A 151 -17.78 8.11 15.52
N GLU A 152 -18.30 7.54 16.61
CA GLU A 152 -18.42 6.08 16.77
C GLU A 152 -19.17 5.36 15.63
N ALA A 153 -20.20 5.98 15.05
CA ALA A 153 -20.95 5.39 13.94
C ALA A 153 -20.05 5.17 12.70
N ALA A 154 -19.30 6.20 12.30
CA ALA A 154 -18.38 6.11 11.16
C ALA A 154 -17.20 5.17 11.44
N LEU A 155 -16.69 5.19 12.67
CA LEU A 155 -15.60 4.30 13.08
C LEU A 155 -16.04 2.82 13.12
N THR A 156 -17.29 2.55 13.50
CA THR A 156 -17.88 1.19 13.42
C THR A 156 -17.90 0.71 11.98
N VAL A 157 -18.41 1.53 11.05
CA VAL A 157 -18.39 1.23 9.60
C VAL A 157 -16.97 0.91 9.12
N CYS A 158 -15.96 1.67 9.56
CA CYS A 158 -14.56 1.39 9.21
C CYS A 158 -14.12 0.02 9.71
N SER A 159 -14.38 -0.32 10.98
CA SER A 159 -13.98 -1.62 11.54
C SER A 159 -14.70 -2.81 10.92
N ASP A 160 -15.99 -2.68 10.59
CA ASP A 160 -16.74 -3.71 9.88
C ASP A 160 -16.18 -3.92 8.47
N MET A 161 -15.82 -2.82 7.80
CA MET A 161 -15.16 -2.87 6.51
C MET A 161 -13.80 -3.56 6.59
N VAL A 162 -13.00 -3.31 7.63
CA VAL A 162 -11.72 -4.02 7.83
C VAL A 162 -11.93 -5.51 8.03
N ASN A 163 -12.96 -5.94 8.77
CA ASN A 163 -13.28 -7.36 8.91
C ASN A 163 -13.64 -8.01 7.55
N ILE A 164 -14.44 -7.34 6.73
CA ILE A 164 -14.77 -7.79 5.36
C ILE A 164 -13.50 -7.87 4.50
N LEU A 165 -12.64 -6.85 4.58
CA LEU A 165 -11.38 -6.78 3.85
C LEU A 165 -10.46 -7.95 4.20
N MET A 166 -10.25 -8.22 5.49
CA MET A 166 -9.40 -9.32 5.93
C MET A 166 -9.90 -10.67 5.45
N CYS A 167 -11.22 -10.89 5.47
CA CYS A 167 -11.81 -12.09 4.92
C CYS A 167 -11.61 -12.23 3.41
N SER A 168 -11.64 -11.12 2.69
CA SER A 168 -11.41 -11.11 1.25
C SER A 168 -9.99 -11.52 0.90
N TYR A 169 -8.99 -11.10 1.69
CA TYR A 169 -7.59 -11.50 1.52
C TYR A 169 -7.33 -12.97 1.86
N LEU A 170 -8.05 -13.50 2.85
CA LEU A 170 -8.04 -14.92 3.18
C LEU A 170 -8.90 -15.76 2.22
N SER A 171 -9.34 -15.16 1.10
CA SER A 171 -10.15 -15.76 0.05
C SER A 171 -11.52 -16.31 0.49
N TYR A 172 -12.04 -16.00 1.68
CA TYR A 172 -13.34 -16.50 2.17
C TYR A 172 -14.53 -16.06 1.30
N SER A 173 -14.44 -14.88 0.70
CA SER A 173 -15.51 -14.30 -0.13
C SER A 173 -15.33 -14.56 -1.63
N GLY A 174 -14.21 -15.16 -2.05
CA GLY A 174 -13.84 -15.29 -3.48
C GLY A 174 -13.56 -13.94 -4.18
N SER A 175 -13.39 -12.85 -3.43
CA SER A 175 -13.18 -11.51 -4.00
C SER A 175 -11.80 -11.33 -4.63
N PHE A 176 -10.81 -12.06 -4.13
CA PHE A 176 -9.44 -12.08 -4.64
C PHE A 176 -9.02 -13.51 -5.00
N ASN A 177 -8.28 -13.63 -6.09
CA ASN A 177 -7.67 -14.89 -6.50
C ASN A 177 -6.28 -15.03 -5.89
N MET A 178 -5.76 -16.25 -5.90
CA MET A 178 -4.37 -16.56 -5.56
C MET A 178 -3.70 -17.26 -6.76
N THR A 179 -2.40 -17.09 -6.92
CA THR A 179 -1.63 -17.97 -7.80
C THR A 179 -1.58 -19.40 -7.24
N PRO A 180 -1.31 -20.42 -8.07
CA PRO A 180 -1.12 -21.80 -7.61
C PRO A 180 -0.08 -21.96 -6.48
N GLY A 181 0.99 -21.16 -6.49
CA GLY A 181 2.05 -21.22 -5.49
C GLY A 181 2.91 -22.48 -5.57
N THR A 182 3.67 -22.77 -4.51
CA THR A 182 4.68 -23.85 -4.49
C THR A 182 4.10 -25.27 -4.46
N LYS A 183 2.82 -25.44 -4.13
CA LYS A 183 2.17 -26.76 -4.09
C LYS A 183 1.38 -26.99 -5.38
N SER A 184 1.97 -27.79 -6.26
CA SER A 184 1.30 -28.40 -7.43
C SER A 184 -0.10 -28.88 -7.07
N LYS A 185 -1.08 -28.55 -7.93
CA LYS A 185 -2.46 -29.06 -7.95
C LYS A 185 -2.56 -30.48 -7.39
N ILE A 186 -2.84 -30.61 -6.10
CA ILE A 186 -3.34 -31.87 -5.57
C ILE A 186 -4.81 -31.90 -6.01
N HIS A 187 -5.11 -32.63 -7.08
CA HIS A 187 -6.48 -32.97 -7.44
C HIS A 187 -7.06 -33.82 -6.30
N HIS A 188 -7.84 -33.22 -5.41
CA HIS A 188 -8.74 -33.97 -4.56
C HIS A 188 -10.14 -33.36 -4.60
N GLU A 189 -11.06 -34.20 -5.06
CA GLU A 189 -12.48 -34.09 -4.80
C GLU A 189 -12.69 -34.17 -3.29
N HIS A 190 -13.18 -33.09 -2.67
CA HIS A 190 -14.20 -33.04 -1.60
C HIS A 190 -14.05 -31.83 -0.65
N ASN A 191 -15.22 -31.21 -0.40
CA ASN A 191 -15.60 -30.20 0.59
C ASN A 191 -14.97 -28.79 0.47
N GLU A 192 -15.81 -27.84 0.07
CA GLU A 192 -15.50 -26.40 -0.10
C GLU A 192 -14.86 -25.77 1.17
N GLU A 193 -15.26 -26.18 2.38
CA GLU A 193 -14.70 -25.65 3.64
C GLU A 193 -13.22 -26.00 3.87
N MET A 194 -12.74 -27.17 3.39
CA MET A 194 -11.31 -27.51 3.48
C MET A 194 -10.47 -26.83 2.41
N GLN A 195 -11.08 -26.46 1.28
CA GLN A 195 -10.37 -25.82 0.18
C GLN A 195 -9.84 -24.42 0.56
N GLN A 196 -10.52 -23.70 1.45
CA GLN A 196 -10.10 -22.37 1.92
C GLN A 196 -8.81 -22.37 2.77
N CYS A 197 -8.68 -23.31 3.73
CA CYS A 197 -7.46 -23.44 4.53
C CYS A 197 -6.26 -23.96 3.71
N LEU A 198 -6.52 -24.65 2.60
CA LEU A 198 -5.48 -25.16 1.70
C LEU A 198 -4.72 -24.04 0.96
N TRP A 199 -5.33 -22.90 0.65
CA TRP A 199 -4.69 -21.82 -0.11
C TRP A 199 -3.62 -21.06 0.69
N VAL A 200 -3.90 -20.75 1.97
CA VAL A 200 -2.89 -20.17 2.88
C VAL A 200 -1.70 -21.15 3.06
N GLY A 201 -1.97 -22.47 2.99
CA GLY A 201 -0.96 -23.51 3.05
C GLY A 201 -0.26 -23.85 1.72
N ALA A 202 -0.73 -23.34 0.58
CA ALA A 202 -0.15 -23.56 -0.75
C ALA A 202 0.97 -22.56 -1.09
N GLY A 203 1.01 -21.42 -0.37
CA GLY A 203 1.99 -20.37 -0.58
C GLY A 203 1.79 -19.65 -1.91
N GLY A 204 0.54 -19.37 -2.27
CA GLY A 204 0.18 -18.57 -3.45
C GLY A 204 0.27 -17.07 -3.17
N LEU A 205 0.38 -16.30 -4.24
CA LEU A 205 0.39 -14.83 -4.24
C LEU A 205 -1.03 -14.29 -4.44
N LEU A 206 -1.44 -13.33 -3.61
CA LEU A 206 -2.72 -12.64 -3.75
C LEU A 206 -2.74 -11.82 -5.05
N LEU A 207 -3.81 -11.99 -5.82
CA LEU A 207 -4.00 -11.35 -7.12
C LEU A 207 -5.14 -10.35 -7.10
N ARG A 208 -4.88 -9.15 -7.60
CA ARG A 208 -5.93 -8.24 -8.04
C ARG A 208 -6.71 -8.87 -9.20
N LYS A 209 -7.99 -8.51 -9.35
CA LYS A 209 -8.90 -9.05 -10.40
C LYS A 209 -8.33 -8.98 -11.82
N ASP A 210 -7.55 -7.96 -12.15
CA ASP A 210 -6.94 -7.76 -13.48
C ASP A 210 -5.49 -8.25 -13.57
N ASN A 211 -4.94 -8.81 -12.49
CA ASN A 211 -3.55 -9.29 -12.39
C ASN A 211 -2.47 -8.25 -12.68
N PHE A 212 -2.78 -6.96 -12.66
CA PHE A 212 -1.77 -5.92 -12.82
C PHE A 212 -0.83 -5.91 -11.61
N ARG A 213 0.48 -5.74 -11.80
CA ARG A 213 1.50 -5.55 -10.74
C ARG A 213 1.23 -6.32 -9.43
N PRO A 214 1.13 -7.65 -9.46
CA PRO A 214 0.56 -8.42 -8.35
C PRO A 214 1.38 -8.34 -7.06
N LEU A 215 2.70 -8.15 -7.14
CA LEU A 215 3.53 -8.02 -5.93
C LEU A 215 3.24 -6.75 -5.14
N GLN A 216 2.87 -5.65 -5.81
CA GLN A 216 2.48 -4.41 -5.13
C GLN A 216 1.24 -4.66 -4.25
N TYR A 217 0.25 -5.37 -4.79
CA TYR A 217 -1.00 -5.65 -4.08
C TYR A 217 -0.83 -6.67 -2.96
N ALA A 218 -0.04 -7.72 -3.20
CA ALA A 218 0.30 -8.67 -2.15
C ALA A 218 1.07 -8.01 -1.00
N ALA A 219 2.00 -7.10 -1.30
CA ALA A 219 2.75 -6.37 -0.28
C ALA A 219 1.84 -5.45 0.56
N THR A 220 0.96 -4.67 -0.06
CA THR A 220 0.05 -3.78 0.69
C THR A 220 -1.01 -4.57 1.47
N ALA A 221 -1.51 -5.68 0.93
CA ALA A 221 -2.40 -6.58 1.67
C ALA A 221 -1.71 -7.20 2.88
N ALA A 222 -0.46 -7.66 2.73
CA ALA A 222 0.34 -8.19 3.83
C ALA A 222 0.54 -7.14 4.93
N PHE A 223 0.87 -5.91 4.55
CA PHE A 223 1.01 -4.79 5.48
C PHE A 223 -0.28 -4.54 6.28
N LEU A 224 -1.42 -4.40 5.60
CA LEU A 224 -2.70 -4.13 6.27
C LEU A 224 -3.14 -5.29 7.17
N SER A 225 -2.93 -6.55 6.74
CA SER A 225 -3.23 -7.73 7.55
C SER A 225 -2.35 -7.84 8.79
N SER A 226 -1.05 -7.54 8.67
CA SER A 226 -0.13 -7.55 9.81
C SER A 226 -0.55 -6.50 10.85
N ILE A 227 -0.75 -5.25 10.40
CA ILE A 227 -1.18 -4.15 11.26
C ILE A 227 -2.50 -4.45 11.97
N TYR A 228 -3.49 -4.97 11.25
CA TYR A 228 -4.78 -5.28 11.87
C TYR A 228 -4.68 -6.42 12.88
N SER A 229 -3.80 -7.40 12.62
CA SER A 229 -3.52 -8.46 13.57
C SER A 229 -2.94 -7.93 14.89
N ASP A 230 -2.13 -6.87 14.83
CA ASP A 230 -1.58 -6.21 16.01
C ASP A 230 -2.66 -5.48 16.80
N TYR A 231 -3.59 -4.81 16.11
CA TYR A 231 -4.73 -4.16 16.78
C TYR A 231 -5.53 -5.18 17.59
N LEU A 232 -5.88 -6.32 16.97
CA LEU A 232 -6.60 -7.40 17.62
C LEU A 232 -5.83 -8.00 18.81
N ASN A 233 -4.51 -8.16 18.68
CA ASN A 233 -3.65 -8.59 19.80
C ASN A 233 -3.67 -7.61 20.96
N ILE A 234 -3.54 -6.30 20.68
CA ILE A 234 -3.51 -5.24 21.71
C ILE A 234 -4.84 -5.22 22.48
N ILE A 235 -5.98 -5.33 21.79
CA ILE A 235 -7.30 -5.39 22.43
C ILE A 235 -7.70 -6.78 22.93
N GLN A 236 -6.79 -7.76 22.85
CA GLN A 236 -6.98 -9.15 23.32
C GLN A 236 -8.16 -9.88 22.65
N VAL A 237 -8.42 -9.59 21.38
CA VAL A 237 -9.43 -10.26 20.56
C VAL A 237 -8.75 -11.32 19.70
N PRO A 238 -8.95 -12.63 19.98
CA PRO A 238 -8.21 -13.70 19.29
C PRO A 238 -8.68 -13.96 17.85
N ALA A 239 -9.89 -13.53 17.51
CA ALA A 239 -10.54 -13.75 16.22
C ALA A 239 -11.63 -12.69 15.96
N ALA A 240 -11.90 -12.42 14.69
CA ALA A 240 -12.98 -11.55 14.24
C ALA A 240 -13.78 -12.21 13.10
N SER A 241 -14.95 -11.67 12.81
CA SER A 241 -15.92 -12.29 11.90
C SER A 241 -16.41 -11.31 10.82
N CYS A 242 -16.76 -11.87 9.67
CA CYS A 242 -17.29 -11.15 8.50
C CYS A 242 -18.49 -11.94 7.95
N GLY A 243 -19.69 -11.66 8.46
CA GLY A 243 -20.87 -12.47 8.17
C GLY A 243 -20.73 -13.89 8.74
N ALA A 244 -20.81 -14.92 7.90
CA ALA A 244 -20.72 -16.33 8.33
C ALA A 244 -19.28 -16.82 8.54
N ASN A 245 -18.27 -16.07 8.07
CA ASN A 245 -16.87 -16.47 8.14
C ASN A 245 -16.19 -15.86 9.37
N THR A 246 -15.18 -16.56 9.90
CA THR A 246 -14.35 -16.10 11.03
C THR A 246 -12.89 -16.33 10.70
N PHE A 247 -12.03 -15.38 11.08
CA PHE A 247 -10.58 -15.50 10.98
C PHE A 247 -9.93 -15.22 12.34
N SER A 248 -8.85 -15.94 12.60
CA SER A 248 -8.00 -15.74 13.78
C SER A 248 -6.86 -14.78 13.48
N VAL A 249 -6.33 -14.15 14.53
CA VAL A 249 -5.10 -13.35 14.45
C VAL A 249 -3.96 -14.12 13.80
N LYS A 250 -3.78 -15.40 14.15
CA LYS A 250 -2.74 -16.26 13.58
C LYS A 250 -2.88 -16.46 12.08
N GLN A 251 -4.12 -16.50 11.56
CA GLN A 251 -4.35 -16.60 10.11
C GLN A 251 -3.92 -15.33 9.38
N LEU A 252 -4.19 -14.15 9.95
CA LEU A 252 -3.72 -12.88 9.39
C LEU A 252 -2.19 -12.78 9.37
N GLN A 253 -1.55 -13.13 10.49
CA GLN A 253 -0.09 -13.14 10.59
C GLN A 253 0.53 -14.13 9.60
N SER A 254 -0.04 -15.33 9.48
CA SER A 254 0.43 -16.35 8.53
C SER A 254 0.24 -15.90 7.08
N PHE A 255 -0.88 -15.26 6.76
CA PHE A 255 -1.13 -14.69 5.44
C PHE A 255 -0.15 -13.55 5.12
N ALA A 256 0.01 -12.57 6.01
CA ALA A 256 0.93 -11.46 5.81
C ALA A 256 2.37 -11.96 5.57
N LYS A 257 2.82 -12.90 6.41
CA LYS A 257 4.14 -13.52 6.25
C LYS A 257 4.26 -14.27 4.93
N SER A 258 3.24 -15.03 4.52
CA SER A 258 3.31 -15.84 3.28
C SER A 258 3.47 -14.98 2.02
N GLN A 259 2.82 -13.82 1.97
CA GLN A 259 2.95 -12.89 0.84
C GLN A 259 4.36 -12.30 0.75
N VAL A 260 4.95 -11.88 1.88
CA VAL A 260 6.32 -11.37 1.91
C VAL A 260 7.34 -12.48 1.64
N ASP A 261 7.16 -13.68 2.20
CA ASP A 261 7.99 -14.83 1.89
C ASP A 261 7.94 -15.17 0.38
N TYR A 262 6.76 -15.10 -0.25
CA TYR A 262 6.61 -15.31 -1.69
C TYR A 262 7.44 -14.29 -2.48
N ILE A 263 7.32 -12.99 -2.14
CA ILE A 263 8.10 -11.91 -2.77
C ILE A 263 9.61 -12.19 -2.63
N LEU A 264 10.04 -12.70 -1.48
CA LEU A 264 11.46 -12.90 -1.16
C LEU A 264 12.05 -14.23 -1.64
N GLY A 265 11.24 -15.14 -2.19
CA GLY A 265 11.75 -16.37 -2.84
C GLY A 265 11.00 -17.66 -2.52
N ASN A 266 10.00 -17.64 -1.62
CA ASN A 266 9.14 -18.80 -1.38
C ASN A 266 8.03 -18.92 -2.43
N ASN A 267 8.44 -18.99 -3.70
CA ASN A 267 7.59 -19.15 -4.87
C ASN A 267 8.09 -20.32 -5.74
N PRO A 268 7.33 -20.76 -6.76
CA PRO A 268 7.69 -21.90 -7.61
C PRO A 268 9.06 -21.78 -8.29
N LEU A 269 9.49 -20.55 -8.62
CA LEU A 269 10.76 -20.28 -9.28
C LEU A 269 11.95 -20.18 -8.32
N LYS A 270 11.70 -20.24 -7.00
CA LYS A 270 12.73 -20.03 -5.96
C LYS A 270 13.57 -18.78 -6.25
N MET A 271 12.88 -17.71 -6.68
CA MET A 271 13.48 -16.45 -7.11
C MET A 271 12.98 -15.32 -6.21
N SER A 272 13.88 -14.54 -5.64
CA SER A 272 13.48 -13.29 -5.00
C SER A 272 13.06 -12.28 -6.06
N TYR A 273 11.86 -11.73 -5.94
CA TYR A 273 11.42 -10.61 -6.77
C TYR A 273 11.92 -9.25 -6.26
N MET A 274 12.69 -9.24 -5.16
CA MET A 274 13.47 -8.09 -4.71
C MET A 274 14.89 -8.18 -5.29
N VAL A 275 15.20 -7.26 -6.20
CA VAL A 275 16.48 -7.23 -6.91
C VAL A 275 17.64 -7.12 -5.92
N GLY A 276 18.65 -7.99 -6.09
CA GLY A 276 19.83 -8.01 -5.24
C GLY A 276 19.65 -8.68 -3.87
N PHE A 277 18.54 -9.41 -3.65
CA PHE A 277 18.30 -10.18 -2.43
C PHE A 277 18.26 -11.69 -2.72
N GLY A 278 18.94 -12.48 -1.89
CA GLY A 278 19.10 -13.92 -2.10
C GLY A 278 20.02 -14.26 -3.29
N ASP A 279 20.14 -15.55 -3.60
CA ASP A 279 21.05 -16.06 -4.62
C ASP A 279 20.46 -16.03 -6.05
N ASN A 280 19.14 -15.87 -6.17
CA ASN A 280 18.41 -15.89 -7.44
C ASN A 280 17.41 -14.72 -7.47
N PHE A 281 17.63 -13.75 -8.34
CA PHE A 281 16.80 -12.54 -8.47
C PHE A 281 16.85 -12.00 -9.92
N PRO A 282 15.87 -11.17 -10.35
CA PRO A 282 15.81 -10.58 -11.68
C PRO A 282 17.07 -9.80 -12.08
N GLN A 283 17.62 -10.13 -13.25
CA GLN A 283 18.84 -9.57 -13.83
C GLN A 283 18.54 -8.56 -14.95
N TYR A 284 17.34 -8.60 -15.55
CA TYR A 284 16.96 -7.80 -16.72
C TYR A 284 15.85 -6.79 -16.39
N VAL A 285 16.04 -6.03 -15.31
CA VAL A 285 15.05 -5.07 -14.78
C VAL A 285 14.76 -3.95 -15.80
N HIS A 286 13.47 -3.65 -16.07
CA HIS A 286 13.03 -2.52 -16.89
C HIS A 286 13.33 -1.18 -16.20
N HIS A 287 14.61 -0.79 -16.16
CA HIS A 287 15.08 0.40 -15.45
C HIS A 287 16.29 1.02 -16.14
N ARG A 288 16.14 2.24 -16.67
CA ARG A 288 17.15 2.92 -17.51
C ARG A 288 18.51 3.07 -16.83
N ALA A 289 18.54 3.51 -15.57
CA ALA A 289 19.82 3.68 -14.88
C ALA A 289 20.46 2.34 -14.48
N ALA A 290 19.69 1.25 -14.44
CA ALA A 290 20.22 -0.08 -14.19
C ALA A 290 20.80 -0.70 -15.48
N SER A 291 20.15 -0.46 -16.63
CA SER A 291 20.53 -1.04 -17.92
C SER A 291 21.69 -0.34 -18.63
N ILE A 292 22.01 0.91 -18.28
CA ILE A 292 23.06 1.71 -18.93
C ILE A 292 24.35 1.66 -18.08
N PRO A 293 25.51 1.26 -18.64
CA PRO A 293 26.77 1.21 -17.89
C PRO A 293 27.16 2.57 -17.28
N SER A 294 27.72 2.52 -16.07
CA SER A 294 28.28 3.69 -15.40
C SER A 294 29.73 3.94 -15.84
N ASP A 295 29.93 4.26 -17.11
CA ASP A 295 31.26 4.44 -17.74
C ASP A 295 31.66 5.93 -17.90
N GLY A 296 30.88 6.84 -17.31
CA GLY A 296 31.07 8.29 -17.42
C GLY A 296 30.60 8.88 -18.75
N ARG A 297 30.05 8.09 -19.68
CA ARG A 297 29.49 8.58 -20.94
C ARG A 297 28.03 8.98 -20.79
N ARG A 298 27.61 9.96 -21.60
CA ARG A 298 26.21 10.36 -21.72
C ARG A 298 25.63 9.73 -22.97
N TYR A 299 24.58 8.94 -22.79
CA TYR A 299 23.85 8.32 -23.88
C TYR A 299 22.59 9.12 -24.25
N SER A 300 22.29 9.17 -25.54
CA SER A 300 21.03 9.71 -26.08
C SER A 300 19.87 8.73 -25.89
N CYS A 301 18.62 9.19 -26.07
CA CYS A 301 17.45 8.29 -26.01
C CYS A 301 17.48 7.22 -27.11
N SER A 302 18.02 7.54 -28.30
CA SER A 302 18.17 6.57 -29.39
C SER A 302 19.19 5.48 -29.05
N GLU A 303 20.32 5.85 -28.45
CA GLU A 303 21.29 4.88 -27.92
C GLU A 303 20.70 4.09 -26.74
N GLY A 304 19.85 4.73 -25.94
CA GLY A 304 19.04 4.11 -24.89
C GLY A 304 18.22 2.91 -25.35
N LYS A 305 17.74 2.89 -26.60
CA LYS A 305 16.99 1.76 -27.15
C LYS A 305 17.85 0.49 -27.28
N ALA A 306 19.15 0.63 -27.55
CA ALA A 306 20.05 -0.51 -27.58
C ALA A 306 20.21 -1.14 -26.19
N TRP A 307 20.20 -0.32 -25.14
CA TRP A 307 20.21 -0.81 -23.75
C TRP A 307 18.89 -1.44 -23.33
N LEU A 308 17.76 -1.10 -23.96
CA LEU A 308 16.49 -1.79 -23.72
C LEU A 308 16.56 -3.25 -24.22
N SER A 309 17.08 -3.48 -25.42
CA SER A 309 17.14 -4.79 -26.08
C SER A 309 18.45 -5.57 -25.88
N ALA A 310 19.38 -5.04 -25.07
CA ALA A 310 20.67 -5.68 -24.80
C ALA A 310 20.48 -7.05 -24.11
N LYS A 311 21.20 -8.05 -24.62
CA LYS A 311 21.16 -9.46 -24.15
C LYS A 311 21.92 -9.71 -22.85
N ASP A 312 22.81 -8.80 -22.49
CA ASP A 312 23.54 -8.90 -21.22
C ASP A 312 22.66 -8.41 -20.06
N PRO A 313 22.85 -8.97 -18.85
CA PRO A 313 22.23 -8.46 -17.62
C PRO A 313 22.41 -6.95 -17.43
N ASN A 314 21.55 -6.35 -16.61
CA ASN A 314 21.72 -4.96 -16.22
C ASN A 314 23.12 -4.76 -15.58
N PRO A 315 23.98 -3.87 -16.10
CA PRO A 315 25.33 -3.67 -15.57
C PRO A 315 25.35 -3.08 -14.16
N ASN A 316 24.27 -2.42 -13.73
CA ASN A 316 24.14 -1.91 -12.37
C ASN A 316 22.95 -2.59 -11.67
N VAL A 317 23.25 -3.26 -10.55
CA VAL A 317 22.21 -3.90 -9.73
C VAL A 317 21.44 -2.81 -8.98
N VAL A 318 20.13 -2.77 -9.21
CA VAL A 318 19.19 -1.84 -8.56
C VAL A 318 18.67 -2.48 -7.27
N THR A 319 19.56 -2.60 -6.29
CA THR A 319 19.33 -3.32 -5.04
C THR A 319 18.08 -2.81 -4.29
N GLY A 320 17.24 -3.75 -3.84
CA GLY A 320 16.04 -3.47 -3.07
C GLY A 320 14.80 -3.16 -3.91
N ALA A 321 14.94 -2.94 -5.22
CA ALA A 321 13.76 -2.72 -6.07
C ALA A 321 12.93 -3.99 -6.21
N MET A 322 11.63 -3.85 -6.01
CA MET A 322 10.67 -4.93 -6.23
C MET A 322 10.12 -4.80 -7.64
N VAL A 323 10.29 -5.84 -8.46
CA VAL A 323 9.74 -5.88 -9.82
C VAL A 323 8.21 -5.98 -9.81
N ALA A 324 7.55 -5.90 -10.98
CA ALA A 324 6.10 -5.94 -11.07
C ALA A 324 5.52 -7.29 -10.62
N GLY A 325 6.17 -8.40 -10.98
CA GLY A 325 5.81 -9.73 -10.49
C GLY A 325 5.54 -10.78 -11.55
N PRO A 326 5.20 -12.01 -11.13
CA PRO A 326 4.80 -13.09 -12.03
C PRO A 326 3.38 -12.88 -12.58
N ASP A 327 2.98 -13.72 -13.53
CA ASP A 327 1.58 -13.84 -13.95
C ASP A 327 0.75 -14.69 -12.95
N LYS A 328 -0.53 -14.85 -13.26
CA LYS A 328 -1.49 -15.60 -12.42
C LYS A 328 -1.15 -17.10 -12.26
N GLU A 329 -0.27 -17.66 -13.08
CA GLU A 329 0.16 -19.06 -13.06
C GLU A 329 1.61 -19.20 -12.52
N ASP A 330 2.06 -18.21 -11.74
CA ASP A 330 3.41 -18.12 -11.17
C ASP A 330 4.55 -18.05 -12.22
N GLN A 331 4.25 -17.73 -13.48
CA GLN A 331 5.29 -17.59 -14.51
C GLN A 331 5.90 -16.19 -14.46
N PHE A 332 7.22 -16.09 -14.57
CA PHE A 332 7.93 -14.82 -14.59
C PHE A 332 8.91 -14.78 -15.75
N LEU A 333 8.83 -13.73 -16.56
CA LEU A 333 9.75 -13.50 -17.68
C LEU A 333 10.72 -12.37 -17.31
N ASP A 334 11.96 -12.73 -16.98
CA ASP A 334 13.03 -11.78 -16.68
C ASP A 334 13.58 -11.15 -17.96
N GLN A 335 12.81 -10.21 -18.53
CA GLN A 335 13.15 -9.50 -19.76
C GLN A 335 12.89 -8.00 -19.60
N ARG A 336 13.88 -7.20 -20.01
CA ARG A 336 13.84 -5.74 -19.90
C ARG A 336 12.76 -5.11 -20.77
N GLU A 337 12.33 -5.79 -21.83
CA GLU A 337 11.28 -5.31 -22.73
C GLU A 337 9.86 -5.54 -22.20
N LEU A 338 9.70 -6.32 -21.12
CA LEU A 338 8.42 -6.70 -20.54
C LEU A 338 8.21 -6.01 -19.17
N PRO A 339 7.85 -4.71 -19.15
CA PRO A 339 7.65 -3.96 -17.91
C PRO A 339 6.58 -4.56 -17.01
N GLU A 340 5.60 -5.28 -17.56
CA GLU A 340 4.57 -6.00 -16.79
C GLU A 340 5.13 -7.05 -15.83
N TYR A 341 6.35 -7.56 -16.08
CA TYR A 341 7.09 -8.43 -15.17
C TYR A 341 8.19 -7.69 -14.43
N THR A 342 9.02 -6.93 -15.16
CA THR A 342 10.32 -6.48 -14.66
C THR A 342 10.40 -5.01 -14.24
N GLU A 343 9.32 -4.23 -14.37
CA GLU A 343 9.35 -2.80 -14.00
C GLU A 343 9.10 -2.59 -12.51
N PRO A 344 10.09 -2.07 -11.75
CA PRO A 344 9.86 -1.67 -10.37
C PRO A 344 9.10 -0.34 -10.31
N SER A 345 8.35 -0.13 -9.23
CA SER A 345 7.64 1.12 -8.97
C SER A 345 7.88 1.60 -7.53
N ILE A 346 7.90 2.92 -7.35
CA ILE A 346 8.00 3.52 -6.01
C ILE A 346 6.81 3.10 -5.14
N SER A 347 5.60 3.04 -5.72
CA SER A 347 4.40 2.59 -5.00
C SER A 347 4.48 1.13 -4.55
N GLY A 348 5.03 0.24 -5.38
CA GLY A 348 5.26 -1.16 -5.03
C GLY A 348 6.26 -1.29 -3.88
N ASN A 349 7.39 -0.60 -3.99
CA ASN A 349 8.42 -0.60 -2.95
C ASN A 349 7.95 0.03 -1.64
N ALA A 350 7.09 1.06 -1.66
CA ALA A 350 6.50 1.64 -0.46
C ALA A 350 5.68 0.59 0.32
N GLY A 351 4.85 -0.19 -0.38
CA GLY A 351 4.11 -1.30 0.21
C GLY A 351 5.03 -2.40 0.76
N LEU A 352 6.09 -2.78 0.03
CA LEU A 352 7.05 -3.78 0.48
C LEU A 352 7.77 -3.35 1.76
N VAL A 353 8.27 -2.12 1.81
CA VAL A 353 8.95 -1.59 3.01
C VAL A 353 8.00 -1.58 4.20
N ALA A 354 6.76 -1.13 4.01
CA ALA A 354 5.75 -1.13 5.06
C ALA A 354 5.44 -2.55 5.57
N ALA A 355 5.29 -3.52 4.67
CA ALA A 355 5.05 -4.92 5.03
C ALA A 355 6.24 -5.55 5.77
N LEU A 356 7.47 -5.29 5.30
CA LEU A 356 8.68 -5.77 5.96
C LEU A 356 8.78 -5.22 7.38
N VAL A 357 8.57 -3.90 7.56
CA VAL A 357 8.60 -3.27 8.88
C VAL A 357 7.49 -3.83 9.79
N ALA A 358 6.28 -4.01 9.28
CA ALA A 358 5.15 -4.55 10.06
C ALA A 358 5.33 -6.02 10.48
N LEU A 359 6.18 -6.78 9.79
CA LEU A 359 6.51 -8.17 10.13
C LEU A 359 7.76 -8.31 11.02
N LEU A 360 8.44 -7.20 11.35
CA LEU A 360 9.58 -7.25 12.27
C LEU A 360 9.08 -7.29 13.72
N ASP A 361 9.45 -8.34 14.44
CA ASP A 361 9.35 -8.36 15.90
C ASP A 361 10.39 -7.39 16.47
N TYR A 362 9.95 -6.20 16.91
CA TYR A 362 10.85 -5.28 17.63
C TYR A 362 11.17 -5.89 19.00
N PRO A 363 12.44 -5.92 19.44
CA PRO A 363 12.77 -6.35 20.79
C PRO A 363 12.09 -5.40 21.80
N VAL A 364 11.13 -5.93 22.53
CA VAL A 364 10.42 -5.26 23.62
C VAL A 364 11.46 -4.78 24.63
N SER A 365 11.55 -3.46 24.86
CA SER A 365 12.28 -2.95 26.01
C SER A 365 11.66 -3.53 27.27
N VAL A 366 12.49 -4.12 28.13
CA VAL A 366 12.18 -4.98 29.29
C VAL A 366 11.24 -4.36 30.34
N GLU A 367 10.73 -3.14 30.15
CA GLU A 367 9.88 -2.43 31.12
C GLU A 367 8.37 -2.53 30.89
N TYR A 368 7.88 -3.08 29.76
CA TYR A 368 6.44 -3.28 29.56
C TYR A 368 6.11 -4.69 29.07
N ASN A 369 5.46 -5.49 29.92
CA ASN A 369 4.96 -6.85 29.66
C ASN A 369 3.74 -6.89 28.69
N HIS A 370 3.64 -5.96 27.75
CA HIS A 370 2.57 -5.95 26.76
C HIS A 370 3.10 -6.47 25.41
N LEU A 371 2.42 -7.48 24.87
CA LEU A 371 2.66 -8.04 23.54
C LEU A 371 2.31 -6.97 22.50
N THR A 372 3.26 -6.10 22.12
CA THR A 372 2.97 -4.97 21.21
C THR A 372 3.01 -5.32 19.73
N GLY A 373 3.26 -6.59 19.34
CA GLY A 373 3.22 -6.99 17.93
C GLY A 373 4.16 -6.19 17.01
N GLY A 374 5.22 -5.59 17.56
CA GLY A 374 6.14 -4.73 16.79
C GLY A 374 5.63 -3.30 16.50
N MET A 375 4.40 -2.95 16.92
CA MET A 375 3.80 -1.63 16.71
C MET A 375 3.82 -0.77 17.98
N ASP A 376 4.24 0.48 17.85
CA ASP A 376 4.07 1.50 18.89
C ASP A 376 2.58 1.84 19.03
N SER A 377 1.93 1.51 20.15
CA SER A 377 0.47 1.68 20.33
C SER A 377 0.05 3.13 20.52
N GLU A 378 0.90 3.97 21.11
CA GLU A 378 0.53 5.29 21.63
C GLU A 378 1.01 6.45 20.77
N ARG A 379 2.18 6.32 20.11
CA ARG A 379 2.86 7.49 19.53
C ARG A 379 2.10 8.18 18.42
N ILE A 380 1.30 7.45 17.63
CA ILE A 380 0.46 8.07 16.60
C ILE A 380 -0.62 8.98 17.20
N PHE A 381 -0.94 8.80 18.49
CA PHE A 381 -1.93 9.58 19.22
C PHE A 381 -1.30 10.68 20.08
N ALA A 382 0.02 10.88 20.03
CA ALA A 382 0.73 11.82 20.92
C ALA A 382 0.20 13.25 20.91
N ASN A 383 -0.45 13.67 19.81
CA ASN A 383 -1.03 15.01 19.66
C ASN A 383 -2.54 15.05 19.94
N ILE A 384 -3.19 13.92 20.26
CA ILE A 384 -4.62 13.84 20.56
C ILE A 384 -4.80 13.89 22.08
N SER A 385 -5.65 14.81 22.54
CA SER A 385 -5.87 15.12 23.96
C SER A 385 -7.20 14.62 24.49
#